data_AF-A0A4Q2M7A9-F1
#
_entry.id   AF-A0A4Q2M7A9-F1
#
_cell.length_a   1.000
_cell.length_b   1.000
_cell.length_c   1.000
_cell.angle_alpha   90.00
_cell.angle_beta   90.00
_cell.angle_gamma   90.00
#
_symmetry.space_group_name_H-M   'P 1'
#
loop_
_entity.id
_entity.type
_entity.pdbx_description
1 polymer ?
#
loop_
_entity_poly.entity_id
_entity_poly.type
_entity_poly.pdbx_seq_one_letter_code
_entity_poly.pdbx_strand_id
1 'polypeptide(L)' 'THVDNGVLLCWFHHRTIDTSGWEIRMIGGAPHVKPPPWLGDPVWRPATQSPTRRTAQLRRQHE' A
#
# COMPACT_ATOMS: atom_id res chain seq x y z
N THR A 1 -11.55 9.54 13.43
CA THR A 1 -11.09 8.27 12.83
C THR A 1 -12.09 7.88 11.76
N HIS A 2 -11.66 7.39 10.61
CA HIS A 2 -12.54 6.99 9.51
C HIS A 2 -12.18 5.57 9.08
N VAL A 3 -13.15 4.66 8.99
CA VAL A 3 -12.86 3.23 8.73
C VAL A 3 -12.30 2.96 7.33
N ASP A 4 -12.48 3.91 6.41
CA ASP A 4 -11.94 3.86 5.05
C ASP A 4 -10.43 4.10 4.97
N ASN A 5 -9.79 4.53 6.06
CA ASN A 5 -8.35 4.71 6.16
C ASN A 5 -7.62 3.46 6.72
N GLY A 6 -8.36 2.41 7.04
CA GLY A 6 -7.83 1.17 7.60
C GLY A 6 -7.16 0.28 6.55
N VAL A 7 -6.13 -0.47 6.98
CA VAL A 7 -5.45 -1.48 6.16
C VAL A 7 -5.36 -2.81 6.91
N LEU A 8 -5.45 -3.90 6.15
CA LEU A 8 -5.24 -5.25 6.68
C LEU A 8 -3.74 -5.55 6.64
N LEU A 9 -3.17 -5.89 7.79
CA LEU A 9 -1.80 -6.40 7.88
C LEU A 9 -1.84 -7.81 8.47
N CYS A 10 -0.81 -8.60 8.18
CA CYS A 10 -0.59 -9.86 8.88
C CYS A 10 -0.04 -9.60 10.29
N TRP A 11 -0.06 -10.62 11.14
CA TRP A 11 0.45 -10.55 12.52
C TRP A 11 1.83 -9.88 12.64
N PHE A 12 2.78 -10.25 11.76
CA PHE A 12 4.13 -9.72 11.79
C PHE A 12 4.17 -8.22 11.49
N HIS A 13 3.51 -7.77 10.42
CA HIS A 13 3.47 -6.35 10.05
C HIS A 13 2.62 -5.53 11.02
N HIS A 14 1.55 -6.09 11.61
CA HIS A 14 0.79 -5.39 12.65
C HIS A 14 1.68 -5.01 13.84
N ARG A 15 2.63 -5.86 14.21
CA ARG A 15 3.52 -5.62 15.35
C ARG A 15 4.75 -4.80 15.03
N THR A 16 5.09 -4.66 13.75
CA THR A 16 6.33 -4.00 13.32
C THR A 16 6.09 -2.78 12.46
N ILE A 17 4.83 -2.41 12.15
CA ILE A 17 4.55 -1.33 11.20
C ILE A 17 5.24 -0.03 11.58
N ASP A 18 5.21 0.33 12.87
CA ASP A 18 5.80 1.58 13.38
C ASP A 18 7.34 1.58 13.37
N THR A 19 7.98 0.40 13.30
CA THR A 19 9.46 0.25 13.41
C THR A 19 10.11 -0.32 12.16
N SER A 20 9.33 -0.89 11.24
CA SER A 20 9.83 -1.61 10.06
C SER A 20 10.36 -0.69 8.96
N GLY A 21 10.09 0.61 9.06
CA GLY A 21 10.43 1.61 8.04
C GLY A 21 9.53 1.56 6.80
N TRP A 22 8.51 0.70 6.78
CA TRP A 22 7.48 0.72 5.76
C TRP A 22 6.50 1.86 6.01
N GLU A 23 6.17 2.59 4.95
CA GLU A 23 5.15 3.63 5.00
C GLU A 23 3.91 3.20 4.20
N ILE A 24 2.73 3.58 4.69
CA ILE A 24 1.43 3.26 4.09
C ILE A 24 0.62 4.55 3.93
N ARG A 25 -0.05 4.69 2.78
CA ARG A 25 -1.05 5.75 2.56
C ARG A 25 -2.22 5.26 1.73
N MET A 26 -3.36 5.93 1.85
CA MET A 26 -4.53 5.68 1.00
C MET A 26 -4.55 6.64 -0.18
N ILE A 27 -4.79 6.13 -1.40
CA ILE A 27 -5.00 6.94 -2.61
C ILE A 27 -6.23 6.36 -3.34
N GLY A 28 -7.27 7.17 -3.52
CA GLY A 28 -8.49 6.74 -4.20
C GLY A 28 -9.13 5.50 -3.56
N GLY A 29 -9.12 5.40 -2.22
CA GLY A 29 -9.64 4.25 -1.48
C GLY A 29 -8.76 2.99 -1.52
N ALA A 30 -7.55 3.07 -2.09
CA ALA A 30 -6.63 1.93 -2.19
C ALA A 30 -5.31 2.17 -1.44
N PRO A 31 -4.81 1.19 -0.68
CA PRO A 31 -3.54 1.30 0.01
C PRO A 31 -2.36 1.29 -0.97
N HIS A 32 -1.44 2.21 -0.73
CA HIS A 32 -0.13 2.29 -1.35
C HIS A 32 0.93 2.13 -0.28
N VAL A 33 1.99 1.39 -0.60
CA VAL A 33 3.10 1.10 0.29
C VAL A 33 4.39 1.70 -0.30
N LYS A 34 5.29 2.12 0.58
CA LYS A 34 6.64 2.54 0.22
C LYS A 34 7.64 1.74 1.06
N PRO A 35 8.61 1.06 0.43
CA PRO A 35 9.57 0.25 1.15
C PRO A 35 10.58 1.13 1.89
N PRO A 36 11.21 0.60 2.96
CA PRO A 36 12.35 1.26 3.57
C PRO A 36 13.55 1.32 2.61
N PRO A 37 14.45 2.32 2.75
CA PRO A 37 15.52 2.58 1.79
C PRO A 37 16.50 1.42 1.55
N TRP A 38 16.70 0.55 2.55
CA TRP A 38 17.60 -0.60 2.43
C TRP A 38 17.01 -1.77 1.65
N LEU A 39 15.70 -1.76 1.37
CA LEU A 39 15.02 -2.81 0.62
C LEU A 39 14.81 -2.45 -0.85
N GLY A 40 14.80 -1.16 -1.19
CA GLY A 40 14.68 -0.68 -2.57
C GLY A 40 14.28 0.78 -2.65
N ASP A 41 14.00 1.24 -3.86
CA ASP A 41 13.63 2.64 -4.11
C ASP A 41 12.41 3.05 -3.28
N PRO A 42 12.48 4.18 -2.54
CA PRO A 42 11.41 4.66 -1.68
C PRO A 42 10.29 5.33 -2.49
N VAL A 43 9.73 4.58 -3.43
CA VAL A 43 8.63 5.00 -4.30
C VAL A 43 7.32 4.33 -3.85
N TRP A 44 6.23 5.08 -3.91
CA TRP A 44 4.91 4.58 -3.58
C TRP A 44 4.42 3.62 -4.65
N ARG A 45 4.00 2.42 -4.24
CA ARG A 45 3.44 1.39 -5.12
C ARG A 45 2.10 0.91 -4.59
N PRO A 46 1.16 0.51 -5.46
CA PRO A 46 -0.10 -0.10 -5.01
C PRO A 46 0.17 -1.39 -4.24
N ALA A 47 -0.48 -1.58 -3.09
CA ALA A 47 -0.31 -2.80 -2.30
C ALA A 47 -1.00 -4.02 -2.93
N THR A 48 -2.07 -3.79 -3.70
CA THR A 48 -2.90 -4.88 -4.26
C THR A 48 -2.15 -5.71 -5.28
N GLN A 49 -2.11 -7.02 -5.06
CA GLN A 49 -1.62 -7.99 -6.04
C GLN A 49 -2.76 -8.63 -6.87
N SER A 50 -4.03 -8.36 -6.54
CA SER A 50 -5.19 -8.89 -7.27
C SER A 50 -5.12 -8.48 -8.75
N PRO A 51 -5.18 -9.44 -9.70
CA PRO A 51 -5.15 -9.14 -11.14
C PRO A 51 -6.27 -8.18 -11.55
N THR A 52 -7.50 -8.42 -11.10
CA THR A 52 -8.66 -7.57 -11.39
C THR A 52 -8.45 -6.12 -10.92
N ARG A 53 -7.94 -5.93 -9.69
CA ARG A 53 -7.66 -4.58 -9.18
C ARG A 53 -6.50 -3.91 -9.90
N ARG A 54 -5.47 -4.66 -10.29
CA ARG A 54 -4.37 -4.16 -11.13
C ARG A 54 -4.87 -3.68 -12.48
N THR A 55 -5.68 -4.48 -13.19
CA THR A 55 -6.27 -4.09 -14.48
C THR A 55 -7.13 -2.84 -14.35
N ALA A 56 -7.99 -2.77 -13.32
CA ALA A 56 -8.82 -1.59 -13.08
C ALA A 56 -7.98 -0.34 -12.79
N GLN A 57 -6.86 -0.48 -12.09
CA GLN A 57 -5.96 0.64 -11.84
C GLN A 57 -5.24 1.10 -13.11
N LEU A 58 -4.71 0.18 -13.92
CA LEU A 58 -4.07 0.52 -15.19
C LEU A 58 -5.02 1.30 -16.11
N ARG A 59 -6.30 0.88 -16.17
CA ARG A 59 -7.34 1.61 -16.92
C ARG A 59 -7.51 3.05 -16.44
N ARG A 60 -7.56 3.27 -15.12
CA ARG A 60 -7.66 4.63 -14.53
C ARG A 60 -6.42 5.50 -14.74
N GLN A 61 -5.26 4.91 -15.01
CA GLN A 61 -4.02 5.67 -15.26
C GLN A 61 -3.92 6.16 -16.71
N HIS A 62 -4.73 5.60 -17.62
CA HIS A 62 -4.76 5.94 -19.05
C HIS A 62 -5.89 6.90 -19.41
N GLU A 63 -6.65 7.33 -18.40
CA GLU A 63 -7.76 8.29 -18.49
C GLU A 63 -7.30 9.62 -17.87
#